data_AF-A0A5M9JSV2-F1
#
_entry.id   AF-A0A5M9JSV2-F1
#
_cell.length_a   1.000
_cell.length_b   1.000
_cell.length_c   1.000
_cell.angle_alpha   90.00
_cell.angle_beta   90.00
_cell.angle_gamma   90.00
#
_symmetry.space_group_name_H-M   'P 1'
#
loop_
_entity.id
_entity.type
_entity.pdbx_description
1 polymer ?
#
loop_
_entity_poly.entity_id
_entity_poly.type
_entity_poly.pdbx_seq_one_letter_code
_entity_poly.pdbx_strand_id
1 'polypeptide(L)'
;MSGDSDTLVVAVDGACPHNGTLQATKSSIGVFFGPDSPFNMSEKIDRPEGVLHTTNYAELTAVHNALCLIKDSPFLSEWRAREEKRVLTAIIMTDSTDIYNSLTTWIWKWREK
;
A
#
# COMPACT_ATOMS: atom_id res chain seq x y z
N MET A 1 -9.78 -10.03 19.83
CA MET A 1 -9.76 -8.72 19.15
C MET A 1 -11.20 -8.38 18.78
N SER A 2 -11.72 -7.26 19.27
CA SER A 2 -13.05 -6.75 18.90
C SER A 2 -12.93 -6.03 17.55
N GLY A 3 -13.09 -6.77 16.47
CA GLY A 3 -13.09 -6.28 15.09
C GLY A 3 -13.86 -7.27 14.22
N ASP A 4 -14.38 -6.80 13.09
CA ASP A 4 -14.99 -7.68 12.11
C ASP A 4 -13.95 -8.68 11.58
N SER A 5 -14.21 -9.98 11.70
CA SER A 5 -13.29 -11.03 11.28
C SER A 5 -13.10 -11.10 9.76
N ASP A 6 -14.01 -10.48 9.01
CA ASP A 6 -14.01 -10.48 7.55
C ASP A 6 -13.40 -9.19 6.97
N THR A 7 -12.95 -8.27 7.85
CA THR A 7 -12.30 -7.01 7.47
C THR A 7 -10.84 -6.97 7.95
N LEU A 8 -9.93 -6.61 7.04
CA LEU A 8 -8.53 -6.37 7.31
C LEU A 8 -8.21 -4.89 7.10
N VAL A 9 -7.67 -4.23 8.12
CA VAL A 9 -7.28 -2.83 8.07
C VAL A 9 -5.75 -2.74 7.99
N VAL A 10 -5.24 -1.98 7.03
CA VAL A 10 -3.81 -1.75 6.83
C VAL A 10 -3.57 -0.27 6.61
N ALA A 11 -2.62 0.30 7.35
CA ALA A 11 -2.11 1.65 7.10
C ALA A 11 -0.84 1.58 6.24
N VAL A 12 -0.73 2.51 5.29
CA VAL A 12 0.42 2.65 4.40
C VAL A 12 0.89 4.10 4.34
N ASP A 13 2.20 4.28 4.12
CA ASP A 13 2.82 5.59 3.95
C ASP A 13 4.03 5.48 3.00
N GLY A 14 4.29 6.53 2.23
CA GLY A 14 5.37 6.62 1.27
C GLY A 14 6.16 7.91 1.41
N ALA A 15 7.39 7.83 1.93
CA ALA A 15 8.21 9.01 2.19
C ALA A 15 9.27 9.23 1.10
N CYS A 16 9.39 10.48 0.63
CA CYS A 16 10.49 10.92 -0.23
C CYS A 16 11.01 12.30 0.19
N PRO A 17 12.14 12.37 0.90
CA PRO A 17 12.80 13.63 1.20
C PRO A 17 13.22 14.36 -0.08
N HIS A 18 13.03 15.69 -0.10
CA HIS A 18 13.30 16.54 -1.27
C HIS A 18 12.49 16.15 -2.53
N ASN A 19 11.30 15.56 -2.35
CA ASN A 19 10.35 15.08 -3.36
C ASN A 19 10.52 15.68 -4.77
N GLY A 20 10.92 14.85 -5.73
CA GLY A 20 10.97 15.23 -7.15
C GLY A 20 12.07 16.22 -7.55
N THR A 21 12.99 16.56 -6.64
CA THR A 21 14.17 17.38 -6.94
C THR A 21 15.40 16.52 -7.19
N LEU A 22 16.49 17.11 -7.71
CA LEU A 22 17.78 16.43 -7.86
C LEU A 22 18.37 15.93 -6.52
N GLN A 23 17.87 16.44 -5.38
CA GLN A 23 18.27 16.01 -4.04
C GLN A 23 17.42 14.83 -3.52
N ALA A 24 16.38 14.42 -4.26
CA ALA A 24 15.55 13.25 -3.98
C ALA A 24 16.30 11.96 -4.35
N THR A 25 17.32 11.63 -3.57
CA THR A 25 18.19 10.46 -3.80
C THR A 25 17.70 9.19 -3.11
N LYS A 26 16.58 9.27 -2.38
CA LYS A 26 15.99 8.15 -1.66
C LYS A 26 14.49 8.33 -1.47
N SER A 27 13.79 7.21 -1.38
CA SER A 27 12.42 7.12 -0.90
C SER A 27 12.22 5.78 -0.21
N SER A 28 11.15 5.66 0.57
CA SER A 28 10.84 4.46 1.35
C SER A 28 9.34 4.27 1.47
N ILE A 29 8.95 3.06 1.80
CA ILE A 29 7.58 2.70 2.15
C ILE A 29 7.48 2.28 3.62
N GLY A 30 6.30 2.42 4.18
CA GLY A 30 5.87 1.78 5.42
C GLY A 30 4.52 1.09 5.23
N VAL A 31 4.36 -0.09 5.83
CA VAL A 31 3.08 -0.80 5.91
C VAL A 31 2.88 -1.26 7.35
N PHE A 32 1.71 -0.97 7.91
CA PHE A 32 1.37 -1.24 9.30
C PHE A 32 0.01 -1.95 9.40
N PHE A 33 0.05 -3.18 9.91
CA PHE A 33 -1.12 -4.04 10.16
C PHE A 33 -1.61 -3.95 11.61
N GLY A 34 -0.78 -3.45 12.54
CA GLY A 34 -1.10 -3.37 13.96
C GLY A 34 0.13 -3.58 14.84
N PRO A 35 0.05 -3.27 16.15
CA PRO A 35 1.14 -3.52 17.09
C PRO A 35 1.62 -4.97 17.03
N ASP A 36 2.93 -5.17 17.05
CA ASP A 36 3.62 -6.48 17.03
C ASP A 36 3.25 -7.40 15.85
N SER A 37 2.58 -6.88 14.82
CA SER A 37 2.26 -7.67 13.64
C SER A 37 3.53 -8.03 12.87
N PRO A 38 3.76 -9.31 12.53
CA PRO A 38 4.91 -9.74 11.75
C PRO A 38 4.86 -9.25 10.28
N PHE A 39 3.74 -8.67 9.85
CA PHE A 39 3.57 -8.09 8.52
C PHE A 39 3.89 -6.59 8.48
N ASN A 40 4.19 -5.98 9.62
CA ASN A 40 4.69 -4.60 9.62
C ASN A 40 6.04 -4.58 8.91
N MET A 41 6.19 -3.68 7.93
CA MET A 41 7.43 -3.53 7.18
C MET A 41 7.74 -2.08 6.89
N SER A 42 9.03 -1.81 6.71
CA SER A 42 9.53 -0.55 6.18
C SER A 42 10.72 -0.85 5.30
N GLU A 43 10.68 -0.38 4.06
CA GLU A 43 11.73 -0.68 3.08
C GLU A 43 12.12 0.56 2.28
N LYS A 44 13.38 0.61 1.88
CA LYS A 44 13.84 1.60 0.91
C LYS A 44 13.40 1.14 -0.47
N ILE A 45 13.03 2.11 -1.30
CA ILE A 45 12.70 1.87 -2.69
C ILE A 45 13.97 2.00 -3.51
N ASP A 46 14.39 0.91 -4.15
CA ASP A 46 15.44 0.96 -5.15
C ASP A 46 14.89 1.51 -6.47
N ARG A 47 15.63 2.43 -7.07
CA ARG A 47 15.27 3.13 -8.31
C ARG A 47 16.43 3.04 -9.28
N PRO A 48 16.18 2.91 -10.59
CA PRO A 48 17.25 3.00 -11.57
C PRO A 48 17.96 4.35 -11.48
N GLU A 49 19.26 4.35 -11.80
CA GLU A 49 20.07 5.57 -11.79
C GLU A 49 19.46 6.65 -12.70
N GLY A 50 19.48 7.90 -12.24
CA GLY A 50 18.94 9.06 -12.96
C GLY A 50 17.42 9.22 -12.88
N VAL A 51 16.67 8.26 -12.33
CA VAL A 51 15.22 8.38 -12.21
C VAL A 51 14.87 8.97 -10.83
N LEU A 52 14.29 10.18 -10.80
CA LEU A 52 13.97 10.92 -9.57
C LEU A 52 13.01 10.22 -8.61
N HIS A 53 13.39 10.10 -7.34
CA HIS A 53 12.45 9.65 -6.31
C HIS A 53 11.34 10.70 -6.11
N THR A 54 10.10 10.23 -5.92
CA THR A 54 8.95 11.10 -5.64
C THR A 54 8.08 10.49 -4.55
N THR A 55 7.38 11.35 -3.82
CA THR A 55 6.40 10.92 -2.81
C THR A 55 5.30 10.09 -3.45
N ASN A 56 4.72 10.54 -4.56
CA ASN A 56 3.63 9.81 -5.23
C ASN A 56 4.02 8.39 -5.66
N TYR A 57 5.26 8.21 -6.12
CA TYR A 57 5.77 6.88 -6.44
C TYR A 57 5.91 6.03 -5.17
N ALA A 58 6.41 6.60 -4.08
CA ALA A 58 6.56 5.91 -2.81
C ALA A 58 5.21 5.49 -2.22
N GLU A 59 4.22 6.38 -2.21
CA GLU A 59 2.85 6.11 -1.76
C GLU A 59 2.21 4.97 -2.56
N LEU A 60 2.29 5.03 -3.90
CA LEU A 60 1.75 3.98 -4.77
C LEU A 60 2.46 2.64 -4.53
N THR A 61 3.77 2.68 -4.30
CA THR A 61 4.56 1.49 -4.00
C THR A 61 4.18 0.90 -2.64
N ALA A 62 3.88 1.72 -1.64
CA ALA A 62 3.43 1.26 -0.33
C ALA A 62 2.09 0.52 -0.41
N VAL A 63 1.12 1.09 -1.13
CA VAL A 63 -0.17 0.44 -1.42
C VAL A 63 0.03 -0.88 -2.18
N HIS A 64 0.85 -0.88 -3.23
CA HIS A 64 1.14 -2.08 -4.01
C HIS A 64 1.71 -3.20 -3.13
N ASN A 65 2.68 -2.89 -2.27
CA ASN A 65 3.27 -3.87 -1.35
C ASN A 65 2.25 -4.40 -0.33
N ALA A 66 1.42 -3.53 0.25
CA ALA A 66 0.33 -3.95 1.12
C ALA A 66 -0.62 -4.93 0.41
N LEU A 67 -1.04 -4.63 -0.82
CA LEU A 67 -1.92 -5.52 -1.58
C LEU A 67 -1.25 -6.86 -1.94
N CYS A 68 0.04 -6.86 -2.29
CA CYS A 68 0.82 -8.08 -2.50
C CYS A 68 0.91 -8.93 -1.22
N LEU A 69 1.19 -8.32 -0.06
CA LEU A 69 1.18 -9.04 1.23
C LEU A 69 -0.19 -9.65 1.53
N ILE A 70 -1.27 -8.88 1.30
CA ILE A 70 -2.64 -9.35 1.52
C ILE A 70 -2.97 -10.53 0.59
N LYS A 71 -2.53 -10.47 -0.67
CA LYS A 71 -2.81 -11.49 -1.68
C LYS A 71 -1.96 -12.76 -1.50
N ASP A 72 -0.68 -12.61 -1.24
CA ASP A 72 0.30 -13.68 -1.38
C ASP A 72 0.77 -14.28 -0.04
N SER A 73 0.53 -13.58 1.10
CA SER A 73 0.97 -14.07 2.42
C SER A 73 0.28 -15.40 2.79
N PRO A 74 1.05 -16.48 3.11
CA PRO A 74 0.47 -17.75 3.56
C PRO A 74 -0.34 -17.63 4.85
N PHE A 75 0.01 -16.69 5.74
CA PHE A 75 -0.71 -16.46 6.99
C PHE A 75 -2.11 -15.90 6.80
N LEU A 76 -2.35 -15.22 5.68
CA LEU A 76 -3.67 -14.70 5.30
C LEU A 76 -4.43 -15.69 4.41
N SER A 77 -3.89 -16.88 4.13
CA SER A 77 -4.55 -17.88 3.29
C SER A 77 -5.87 -18.38 3.88
N GLU A 78 -5.90 -18.64 5.19
CA GLU A 78 -7.14 -19.03 5.89
C GLU A 78 -8.19 -17.92 5.91
N TRP A 79 -7.75 -16.66 5.96
CA TRP A 79 -8.64 -15.51 5.86
C TRP A 79 -9.22 -15.43 4.45
N ARG A 80 -8.38 -15.50 3.41
CA ARG A 80 -8.79 -15.49 1.99
C ARG A 80 -9.70 -16.66 1.61
N ALA A 81 -9.47 -17.85 2.15
CA ALA A 81 -10.31 -19.03 1.88
C ALA A 81 -11.76 -18.88 2.38
N ARG A 82 -12.07 -17.87 3.20
CA ARG A 82 -13.45 -17.56 3.62
C ARG A 82 -14.24 -16.83 2.55
N GLU A 83 -13.59 -16.31 1.50
CA GLU A 83 -14.22 -15.55 0.42
C GLU A 83 -15.36 -16.32 -0.25
N GLU A 84 -15.21 -17.64 -0.39
CA GLU A 84 -16.27 -18.51 -0.95
C GLU A 84 -17.57 -18.50 -0.13
N LYS A 85 -17.51 -18.05 1.13
CA LYS A 85 -18.65 -18.01 2.06
C LYS A 85 -19.09 -16.58 2.38
N ARG A 86 -18.22 -15.57 2.21
CA ARG A 86 -18.44 -14.18 2.64
C ARG A 86 -17.59 -13.19 1.85
N VAL A 87 -18.04 -11.94 1.74
CA VAL A 87 -17.22 -10.86 1.17
C VAL A 87 -16.13 -10.48 2.15
N LEU A 88 -14.87 -10.61 1.73
CA LEU A 88 -13.72 -10.14 2.48
C LEU A 88 -13.40 -8.69 2.09
N THR A 89 -13.10 -7.85 3.08
CA THR A 89 -12.82 -6.43 2.84
C THR A 89 -11.42 -6.08 3.32
N ALA A 90 -10.61 -5.52 2.43
CA ALA A 90 -9.35 -4.86 2.79
C ALA A 90 -9.56 -3.34 2.80
N ILE A 91 -9.30 -2.69 3.94
CA ILE A 91 -9.33 -1.24 4.09
C ILE A 91 -7.89 -0.74 4.11
N ILE A 92 -7.52 0.01 3.07
CA ILE A 92 -6.23 0.69 2.99
C ILE A 92 -6.38 2.10 3.55
N MET A 93 -5.69 2.38 4.66
CA MET A 93 -5.59 3.70 5.27
C MET A 93 -4.34 4.40 4.75
N THR A 94 -4.50 5.58 4.20
CA THR A 94 -3.42 6.44 3.68
C THR A 94 -3.81 7.90 3.92
N ASP A 95 -2.83 8.77 4.09
CA ASP A 95 -3.00 10.22 4.11
C ASP A 95 -2.86 10.85 2.71
N SER A 96 -2.50 10.06 1.70
CA SER A 96 -2.34 10.52 0.33
C SER A 96 -3.67 10.64 -0.41
N THR A 97 -4.11 11.89 -0.60
CA THR A 97 -5.29 12.21 -1.43
C THR A 97 -5.07 11.78 -2.89
N ASP A 98 -3.82 11.77 -3.37
CA ASP A 98 -3.48 11.31 -4.72
C ASP A 98 -3.74 9.81 -4.89
N ILE A 99 -3.43 8.99 -3.87
CA ILE A 99 -3.78 7.56 -3.86
C ILE A 99 -5.28 7.37 -3.84
N TYR A 100 -5.97 8.05 -2.93
CA TYR A 100 -7.42 7.99 -2.82
C TYR A 100 -8.08 8.28 -4.18
N ASN A 101 -7.70 9.39 -4.82
CA ASN A 101 -8.26 9.77 -6.12
C ASN A 101 -7.85 8.79 -7.24
N SER A 102 -6.60 8.30 -7.22
CA SER A 102 -6.12 7.34 -8.21
C SER A 102 -6.95 6.07 -8.23
N LEU A 103 -7.20 5.47 -7.05
CA LEU A 103 -7.89 4.19 -6.93
C LEU A 103 -9.41 4.28 -7.02
N THR A 104 -10.00 5.42 -6.63
CA THR A 104 -11.46 5.58 -6.62
C THR A 104 -12.01 6.23 -7.89
N THR A 105 -11.22 7.09 -8.55
CA THR A 105 -11.74 7.95 -9.63
C THR A 105 -10.89 7.90 -10.89
N TRP A 106 -9.58 8.17 -10.80
CA TRP A 106 -8.76 8.41 -11.99
C TRP A 106 -8.49 7.14 -12.77
N ILE A 107 -8.29 6.00 -12.11
CA ILE A 107 -8.04 4.73 -12.81
C ILE A 107 -9.17 4.37 -13.78
N TRP A 108 -10.42 4.65 -13.44
CA TRP A 108 -11.58 4.40 -14.30
C TRP A 108 -11.54 5.30 -15.54
N LYS A 109 -11.27 6.60 -15.34
CA LYS A 109 -11.12 7.57 -16.43
C LYS A 109 -9.94 7.25 -17.34
N TRP A 110 -8.85 6.72 -16.81
CA TRP A 110 -7.69 6.31 -17.61
C TRP A 110 -7.99 5.09 -18.47
N ARG A 111 -8.84 4.16 -18.02
CA ARG A 111 -9.23 2.96 -18.78
C ARG A 111 -10.20 3.23 -19.93
N GLU A 112 -10.90 4.36 -19.89
CA GLU A 112 -11.77 4.82 -20.97
C GLU A 112 -11.02 5.46 -22.14
N LYS A 113 -9.71 5.71 -21.98
CA LYS A 113 -8.81 6.20 -23.03
C LYS A 113 -8.01 5.06 -23.65
#